data_AF-A0A3D3Z0K3-F1
#
_entry.id   AF-A0A3D3Z0K3-F1
#
_cell.length_a   1.000
_cell.length_b   1.000
_cell.length_c   1.000
_cell.angle_alpha   90.00
_cell.angle_beta   90.00
_cell.angle_gamma   90.00
#
_symmetry.space_group_name_H-M   'P 1'
#
loop_
_entity.id
_entity.type
_entity.pdbx_description
1 polymer ?
#
loop_
_entity_poly.entity_id
_entity_poly.type
_entity_poly.pdbx_seq_one_letter_code
_entity_poly.pdbx_strand_id
1 'polypeptide(L)'
;MHRIVLISAATVAFVMSIAVPTAEALIGHPSAAPLLTVAGRELHAQGYLVPDPAALARAKVDALAAATDRVDGVRRDPVSGAGWEGVSDPNVAPSDSTGAVGPTRYVEMVNDVFGLYDRTVAPPKLLASATLAAFTHSATPSLTDPQVLWDPSTKRFYTSVLNADVVDGGSTDGVDYEFAFSRTSSPTSTADTQWCHYHLNFGYDATGLLPDYPKMGDTKDFVLFGANVFDLSGAETGPRSSWRRPQVASTATSAARDRRPSAGGATTRPPRPTRSRRSTPPPPKARCG
;
A
#
# COMPACT_ATOMS: atom_id res chain seq x y z
N MET A 1 -39.83 31.28 19.64
CA MET A 1 -39.51 30.76 20.98
C MET A 1 -38.34 29.78 20.83
N HIS A 2 -37.10 30.26 20.61
CA HIS A 2 -36.05 30.46 21.62
C HIS A 2 -35.83 29.27 22.55
N ARG A 3 -34.78 28.46 22.28
CA ARG A 3 -33.71 28.14 23.23
C ARG A 3 -32.41 27.84 22.48
N ILE A 4 -31.53 28.85 22.48
CA ILE A 4 -30.10 28.76 22.19
C ILE A 4 -29.46 28.16 23.44
N VAL A 5 -28.69 27.08 23.30
CA VAL A 5 -27.80 26.58 24.36
C VAL A 5 -26.38 26.96 23.95
N LEU A 6 -25.91 28.06 24.52
CA LEU A 6 -24.50 28.45 24.54
C LEU A 6 -23.77 27.53 25.53
N ILE A 7 -22.77 26.79 25.07
CA ILE A 7 -21.75 26.22 25.94
C ILE A 7 -20.47 27.01 25.70
N SER A 8 -20.08 27.76 26.73
CA SER A 8 -18.91 28.63 26.77
C SER A 8 -17.60 27.86 26.65
N ALA A 9 -16.65 28.51 25.98
CA ALA A 9 -15.26 28.11 25.85
C ALA A 9 -14.56 28.04 27.21
N ALA A 10 -13.83 26.95 27.45
CA ALA A 10 -12.72 26.91 28.38
C ALA A 10 -11.48 26.46 27.60
N THR A 11 -10.70 27.44 27.15
CA THR A 11 -9.39 27.25 26.53
C THR A 11 -8.41 26.81 27.61
N VAL A 12 -8.07 25.54 27.66
CA VAL A 12 -6.89 25.04 28.41
C VAL A 12 -5.74 24.96 27.42
N ALA A 13 -4.92 26.00 27.38
CA ALA A 13 -3.66 25.99 26.64
C ALA A 13 -2.66 25.11 27.41
N PHE A 14 -2.51 23.86 27.00
CA PHE A 14 -1.43 22.99 27.49
C PHE A 14 -0.18 23.29 26.63
N VAL A 15 0.68 24.19 27.13
CA VAL A 15 2.00 24.39 26.54
C VAL A 15 2.87 23.20 26.95
N MET A 16 2.89 22.17 26.13
CA MET A 16 3.86 21.09 26.27
C MET A 16 5.20 21.61 25.75
N SER A 17 6.03 22.15 26.64
CA SER A 17 7.43 22.43 26.32
C SER A 17 8.13 21.10 26.08
N ILE A 18 8.34 20.76 24.82
CA ILE A 18 9.28 19.70 24.44
C ILE A 18 10.66 20.28 24.69
N ALA A 19 11.22 19.99 25.87
CA ALA A 19 12.64 20.15 26.10
C ALA A 19 13.37 19.29 25.06
N VAL A 20 14.01 19.94 24.09
CA VAL A 20 14.97 19.27 23.22
C VAL A 20 16.16 18.90 24.11
N PRO A 21 16.43 17.61 24.39
CA PRO A 21 17.60 17.26 25.17
C PRO A 21 18.83 17.72 24.37
N THR A 22 19.70 18.48 25.03
CA THR A 22 21.02 18.80 24.53
C THR A 22 21.77 17.50 24.24
N ALA A 23 22.66 17.54 23.24
CA ALA A 23 23.33 16.39 22.62
C ALA A 23 24.29 15.58 23.52
N GLU A 24 24.13 15.62 24.84
CA GLU A 24 24.97 14.87 25.80
C GLU A 24 24.33 13.55 26.29
N ALA A 25 23.11 13.21 25.86
CA ALA A 25 22.44 11.97 26.26
C ALA A 25 22.78 10.74 25.38
N LEU A 26 23.79 10.81 24.50
CA LEU A 26 24.20 9.71 23.62
C LEU A 26 25.39 8.89 24.15
N ILE A 27 25.84 9.11 25.38
CA ILE A 27 26.74 8.16 26.05
C ILE A 27 25.91 6.95 26.42
N GLY A 28 25.84 5.99 25.50
CA GLY A 28 25.18 4.71 25.69
C GLY A 28 25.59 4.10 27.02
N HIS A 29 24.61 3.68 27.80
CA HIS A 29 24.88 2.79 28.92
C HIS A 29 25.68 1.59 28.38
N PRO A 30 26.79 1.19 29.03
CA PRO A 30 27.50 -0.01 28.68
C PRO A 30 26.58 -1.19 29.02
N SER A 31 25.73 -1.57 28.07
CA SER A 31 24.91 -2.75 28.18
C SER A 31 25.84 -3.93 28.00
N ALA A 32 26.30 -4.49 29.12
CA ALA A 32 26.80 -5.86 29.14
C ALA A 32 25.74 -6.71 28.42
N ALA A 33 26.13 -7.39 27.33
CA ALA A 33 25.22 -8.13 26.48
C ALA A 33 24.28 -8.99 27.33
N PRO A 34 22.97 -8.69 27.39
CA PRO A 34 22.07 -9.51 28.17
C PRO A 34 22.01 -10.87 27.48
N LEU A 35 22.14 -11.96 28.27
CA LEU A 35 21.85 -13.30 27.78
C LEU A 35 20.45 -13.28 27.16
N LEU A 36 20.36 -13.54 25.85
CA LEU A 36 19.09 -13.57 25.13
C LEU A 36 18.12 -14.52 25.86
N THR A 37 16.89 -14.05 26.11
CA THR A 37 15.80 -14.90 26.62
C THR A 37 15.55 -16.07 25.65
N VAL A 38 14.79 -17.08 26.08
CA VAL A 38 14.42 -18.21 25.18
C VAL A 38 13.79 -17.69 23.88
N ALA A 39 12.89 -16.72 23.97
CA ALA A 39 12.30 -16.06 22.81
C ALA A 39 13.33 -15.27 21.98
N GLY A 40 14.27 -14.58 22.64
CA GLY A 40 15.36 -13.86 21.96
C GLY A 40 16.29 -14.79 21.18
N ARG A 41 16.58 -15.99 21.70
CA ARG A 41 17.38 -17.00 20.99
C ARG A 41 16.65 -17.56 19.78
N GLU A 42 15.34 -17.79 19.89
CA GLU A 42 14.52 -18.26 18.78
C GLU A 42 14.45 -17.23 17.64
N LEU A 43 14.20 -15.96 17.98
CA LEU A 43 14.19 -14.87 17.00
C LEU A 43 15.57 -14.66 16.34
N HIS A 44 16.66 -14.86 17.09
CA HIS A 44 18.02 -14.84 16.53
C HIS A 44 18.29 -16.02 15.60
N ALA A 45 17.90 -17.24 15.97
CA ALA A 45 18.03 -18.43 15.15
C ALA A 45 17.21 -18.36 13.85
N GLN A 46 16.04 -17.71 13.90
CA GLN A 46 15.18 -17.45 12.75
C GLN A 46 15.65 -16.25 11.90
N GLY A 47 16.70 -15.54 12.30
CA GLY A 47 17.29 -14.41 11.56
C GLY A 47 16.53 -13.08 11.70
N TYR A 48 15.59 -12.98 12.64
CA TYR A 48 14.84 -11.75 12.92
C TYR A 48 15.64 -10.73 13.73
N LEU A 49 16.66 -11.19 14.47
CA LEU A 49 17.56 -10.30 15.22
C LEU A 49 18.89 -10.14 14.50
N VAL A 50 19.49 -8.97 14.66
CA VAL A 50 20.82 -8.64 14.12
C VAL A 50 21.84 -9.66 14.65
N PRO A 51 22.54 -10.41 13.77
CA PRO A 51 23.44 -11.48 14.21
C PRO A 51 24.58 -11.01 15.11
N ASP A 52 25.16 -9.85 14.82
CA ASP A 52 26.20 -9.19 15.62
C ASP A 52 25.80 -7.71 15.87
N PRO A 53 25.13 -7.43 17.00
CA PRO A 53 24.78 -6.06 17.38
C PRO A 53 25.99 -5.14 17.52
N ALA A 54 27.16 -5.67 17.90
CA ALA A 54 28.38 -4.89 18.05
C ALA A 54 28.99 -4.53 16.70
N ALA A 55 28.97 -5.44 15.71
CA ALA A 55 29.33 -5.10 14.34
C ALA A 55 28.37 -4.09 13.73
N LEU A 56 27.06 -4.21 13.97
CA LEU A 56 26.09 -3.21 13.53
C LEU A 56 26.37 -1.85 14.19
N ALA A 57 26.69 -1.82 15.48
CA ALA A 57 27.03 -0.57 16.18
C ALA A 57 28.30 0.07 15.59
N ARG A 58 29.36 -0.71 15.36
CA ARG A 58 30.59 -0.24 14.68
C ARG A 58 30.29 0.29 13.28
N ALA A 59 29.55 -0.49 12.48
CA ALA A 59 29.16 -0.09 11.13
C ALA A 59 28.32 1.20 11.11
N LYS A 60 27.44 1.41 12.11
CA LYS A 60 26.69 2.65 12.27
C LYS A 60 27.60 3.84 12.59
N VAL A 61 28.59 3.66 13.46
CA VAL A 61 29.59 4.70 13.79
C VAL A 61 30.45 5.03 12.57
N ASP A 62 30.95 4.01 11.87
CA ASP A 62 31.76 4.19 10.65
C ASP A 62 30.97 4.88 9.53
N ALA A 63 29.68 4.53 9.36
CA ALA A 63 28.80 5.19 8.40
C ALA A 63 28.52 6.65 8.78
N LEU A 64 28.39 6.96 10.07
CA LEU A 64 28.23 8.33 10.55
C LEU A 64 29.50 9.16 10.29
N ALA A 65 30.68 8.60 10.58
CA ALA A 65 31.97 9.23 10.32
C ALA A 65 32.21 9.46 8.82
N ALA A 66 31.87 8.49 7.98
CA ALA A 66 31.93 8.62 6.52
C ALA A 66 30.89 9.62 5.97
N ALA A 67 29.76 9.81 6.65
CA ALA A 67 28.78 10.83 6.31
C ALA A 67 29.26 12.25 6.67
N THR A 68 30.02 12.40 7.75
CA THR A 68 30.65 13.68 8.13
C THR A 68 31.82 14.07 7.23
N ASP A 69 32.56 13.11 6.66
CA ASP A 69 33.63 13.39 5.69
C ASP A 69 33.09 13.76 4.29
N ARG A 70 31.80 13.55 4.01
CA ARG A 70 31.14 13.96 2.75
C ARG A 70 30.54 15.37 2.80
N VAL A 71 30.87 16.18 3.81
CA VAL A 71 30.32 17.52 4.03
C VAL A 71 31.05 18.61 3.20
N ASP A 72 31.52 18.27 2.00
CA ASP A 72 31.61 19.24 0.89
C ASP A 72 30.31 19.27 0.06
N GLY A 73 29.34 18.41 0.40
CA GLY A 73 27.96 18.48 -0.10
C GLY A 73 27.07 19.26 0.86
N VAL A 74 26.33 20.25 0.35
CA VAL A 74 25.31 21.02 1.09
C VAL A 74 24.42 20.05 1.89
N ARG A 75 24.51 20.12 3.23
CA ARG A 75 23.57 19.47 4.14
C ARG A 75 22.17 20.02 3.83
N ARG A 76 21.40 19.27 3.04
CA ARG A 76 19.99 19.55 2.81
C ARG A 76 19.21 18.95 3.97
N ASP A 77 19.07 19.71 5.04
CA ASP A 77 18.08 19.37 6.05
C ASP A 77 16.72 19.21 5.37
N PRO A 78 15.87 18.24 5.76
CA PRO A 78 14.52 18.13 5.24
C PRO A 78 13.78 19.45 5.52
N VAL A 79 13.58 20.25 4.48
CA VAL A 79 12.77 21.45 4.57
C VAL A 79 11.32 21.00 4.45
N SER A 80 10.48 21.33 5.41
CA SER A 80 9.03 21.15 5.26
C SER A 80 8.59 21.89 4.00
N GLY A 81 8.12 21.13 3.00
CA GLY A 81 7.59 21.71 1.77
C GLY A 81 6.31 22.53 2.05
N ALA A 82 5.86 23.29 1.06
CA ALA A 82 4.56 23.93 1.11
C ALA A 82 3.45 22.87 1.31
N GLY A 83 2.70 22.97 2.40
CA GLY A 83 1.46 22.22 2.60
C GLY A 83 0.34 22.82 1.77
N TRP A 84 -0.63 22.00 1.39
CA TRP A 84 -1.86 22.43 0.71
C TRP A 84 -3.03 21.58 1.23
N GLU A 85 -4.25 22.09 1.04
CA GLU A 85 -5.46 21.34 1.35
C GLU A 85 -5.71 20.29 0.26
N GLY A 86 -5.67 19.01 0.65
CA GLY A 86 -6.00 17.86 -0.18
C GLY A 86 -7.51 17.66 -0.37
N VAL A 87 -7.91 16.57 -1.00
CA VAL A 87 -9.32 16.14 -0.98
C VAL A 87 -9.71 15.68 0.42
N SER A 88 -10.98 15.83 0.74
CA SER A 88 -11.54 15.42 2.02
C SER A 88 -12.93 14.84 1.81
N ASP A 89 -13.30 13.86 2.64
CA ASP A 89 -14.67 13.39 2.73
C ASP A 89 -15.16 13.51 4.19
N PRO A 90 -15.95 14.54 4.52
CA PRO A 90 -16.42 14.78 5.88
C PRO A 90 -17.60 13.89 6.27
N ASN A 91 -18.17 13.11 5.35
CA ASN A 91 -19.40 12.34 5.59
C ASN A 91 -19.12 10.88 5.97
N VAL A 92 -17.87 10.43 5.83
CA VAL A 92 -17.46 9.06 6.09
C VAL A 92 -16.40 9.04 7.19
N ALA A 93 -16.59 8.14 8.15
CA ALA A 93 -15.69 7.95 9.27
C ALA A 93 -15.62 6.45 9.66
N PRO A 94 -14.46 5.93 10.13
CA PRO A 94 -13.18 6.63 10.30
C PRO A 94 -12.55 7.06 8.95
N SER A 95 -11.47 7.85 9.03
CA SER A 95 -10.78 8.28 7.81
C SER A 95 -9.82 7.20 7.30
N ASP A 96 -10.05 6.75 6.08
CA ASP A 96 -9.17 5.88 5.30
C ASP A 96 -8.41 6.71 4.27
N SER A 97 -7.52 7.57 4.78
CA SER A 97 -6.66 8.41 3.95
C SER A 97 -5.39 7.65 3.55
N THR A 98 -5.13 7.59 2.24
CA THR A 98 -3.87 7.11 1.68
C THR A 98 -3.41 7.98 0.51
N GLY A 99 -2.11 8.00 0.26
CA GLY A 99 -1.57 8.73 -0.87
C GLY A 99 -0.16 8.28 -1.22
N ALA A 100 0.22 8.52 -2.47
CA ALA A 100 1.55 8.25 -2.96
C ALA A 100 2.08 9.41 -3.81
N VAL A 101 3.38 9.63 -3.70
CA VAL A 101 4.09 10.69 -4.41
C VAL A 101 4.98 10.10 -5.51
N GLY A 102 4.67 10.45 -6.75
CA GLY A 102 5.57 10.26 -7.89
C GLY A 102 6.39 11.53 -8.19
N PRO A 103 7.21 11.53 -9.24
CA PRO A 103 8.08 12.66 -9.57
C PRO A 103 7.34 13.97 -9.85
N THR A 104 6.18 13.90 -10.54
CA THR A 104 5.41 15.07 -10.97
C THR A 104 3.94 15.02 -10.56
N ARG A 105 3.51 13.92 -9.94
CA ARG A 105 2.14 13.72 -9.48
C ARG A 105 2.11 13.32 -8.03
N TYR A 106 1.03 13.71 -7.38
CA TYR A 106 0.62 13.14 -6.12
C TYR A 106 -0.80 12.61 -6.30
N VAL A 107 -1.03 11.38 -5.87
CA VAL A 107 -2.34 10.74 -5.89
C VAL A 107 -2.72 10.47 -4.46
N GLU A 108 -3.93 10.84 -4.08
CA GLU A 108 -4.49 10.53 -2.78
C GLU A 108 -5.91 10.02 -2.92
N MET A 109 -6.32 9.24 -1.93
CA MET A 109 -7.68 8.78 -1.76
C MET A 109 -8.03 8.95 -0.29
N VAL A 110 -9.18 9.54 -0.01
CA VAL A 110 -9.69 9.76 1.35
C VAL A 110 -11.12 9.28 1.37
N ASN A 111 -11.36 8.17 2.07
CA ASN A 111 -12.66 7.49 2.04
C ASN A 111 -13.14 7.34 0.59
N ASP A 112 -14.29 7.91 0.24
CA ASP A 112 -14.91 7.75 -1.07
C ASP A 112 -14.37 8.70 -2.14
N VAL A 113 -13.34 9.49 -1.86
CA VAL A 113 -12.86 10.55 -2.76
C VAL A 113 -11.45 10.27 -3.27
N PHE A 114 -11.29 10.27 -4.59
CA PHE A 114 -10.01 10.27 -5.29
C PHE A 114 -9.55 11.69 -5.62
N GLY A 115 -8.26 11.97 -5.47
CA GLY A 115 -7.59 13.20 -5.86
C GLY A 115 -6.29 12.94 -6.63
N LEU A 116 -6.11 13.61 -7.76
CA LEU A 116 -4.88 13.61 -8.56
C LEU A 116 -4.35 15.04 -8.70
N TYR A 117 -3.10 15.26 -8.30
CA TYR A 117 -2.47 16.58 -8.23
C TYR A 117 -1.22 16.67 -9.10
N ASP A 118 -1.02 17.83 -9.73
CA ASP A 118 0.27 18.26 -10.26
C ASP A 118 1.09 18.88 -9.14
N ARG A 119 2.20 18.25 -8.77
CA ARG A 119 3.10 18.73 -7.71
C ARG A 119 4.34 19.45 -8.24
N THR A 120 4.39 19.72 -9.54
CA THR A 120 5.50 20.49 -10.15
C THR A 120 5.35 22.00 -9.92
N VAL A 121 4.20 22.42 -9.41
CA VAL A 121 3.87 23.79 -9.03
C VAL A 121 3.67 23.89 -7.51
N ALA A 122 3.83 25.10 -6.96
CA ALA A 122 3.66 25.37 -5.53
C ALA A 122 2.61 26.50 -5.35
N PRO A 123 1.46 26.23 -4.70
CA PRO A 123 1.03 24.92 -4.17
C PRO A 123 0.68 23.93 -5.29
N PRO A 124 0.67 22.61 -5.00
CA PRO A 124 0.20 21.60 -5.95
C PRO A 124 -1.21 21.89 -6.46
N LYS A 125 -1.45 21.61 -7.73
CA LYS A 125 -2.72 21.89 -8.42
C LYS A 125 -3.53 20.61 -8.58
N LEU A 126 -4.79 20.61 -8.15
CA LEU A 126 -5.73 19.53 -8.46
C LEU A 126 -5.95 19.43 -9.98
N LEU A 127 -5.69 18.25 -10.54
CA LEU A 127 -5.90 17.92 -11.95
C LEU A 127 -7.23 17.20 -12.17
N ALA A 128 -7.57 16.26 -11.28
CA ALA A 128 -8.80 15.49 -11.35
C ALA A 128 -9.24 15.03 -9.96
N SER A 129 -10.55 14.94 -9.76
CA SER A 129 -11.16 14.30 -8.60
C SER A 129 -12.38 13.50 -9.04
N ALA A 130 -12.67 12.40 -8.33
CA ALA A 130 -13.78 11.50 -8.61
C ALA A 130 -14.21 10.81 -7.32
N THR A 131 -15.42 10.25 -7.30
CA THR A 131 -15.76 9.24 -6.28
C THR A 131 -15.01 7.94 -6.57
N LEU A 132 -14.84 7.06 -5.57
CA LEU A 132 -14.25 5.74 -5.77
C LEU A 132 -15.00 4.97 -6.86
N ALA A 133 -16.34 4.95 -6.83
CA ALA A 133 -17.15 4.25 -7.83
C ALA A 133 -16.91 4.79 -9.25
N ALA A 134 -16.83 6.12 -9.42
CA ALA A 134 -16.56 6.72 -10.71
C ALA A 134 -15.13 6.47 -11.20
N PHE A 135 -14.15 6.36 -10.29
CA PHE A 135 -12.77 6.04 -10.63
C PHE A 135 -12.57 4.56 -10.97
N THR A 136 -13.16 3.65 -10.20
CA THR A 136 -12.99 2.20 -10.35
C THR A 136 -13.90 1.60 -11.42
N HIS A 137 -14.95 2.33 -11.83
CA HIS A 137 -16.06 1.84 -12.66
C HIS A 137 -16.85 0.72 -11.99
N SER A 138 -16.83 0.67 -10.65
CA SER A 138 -17.60 -0.32 -9.91
C SER A 138 -19.08 0.01 -9.90
N ALA A 139 -19.91 -1.02 -9.99
CA ALA A 139 -21.36 -0.91 -9.94
C ALA A 139 -21.90 -1.05 -8.50
N THR A 140 -21.08 -1.53 -7.56
CA THR A 140 -21.43 -1.63 -6.15
C THR A 140 -21.29 -0.27 -5.44
N PRO A 141 -22.17 0.06 -4.49
CA PRO A 141 -21.97 1.21 -3.61
C PRO A 141 -20.95 0.92 -2.48
N SER A 142 -20.55 -0.33 -2.27
CA SER A 142 -19.81 -0.77 -1.08
C SER A 142 -18.31 -0.78 -1.32
N LEU A 143 -17.78 0.37 -1.70
CA LEU A 143 -16.36 0.60 -1.88
C LEU A 143 -15.78 1.25 -0.62
N THR A 144 -14.66 0.73 -0.13
CA THR A 144 -14.00 1.26 1.08
C THR A 144 -12.49 1.03 1.05
N ASP A 145 -11.80 1.52 2.08
CA ASP A 145 -10.39 1.28 2.37
C ASP A 145 -9.45 1.47 1.18
N PRO A 146 -9.47 2.64 0.53
CA PRO A 146 -8.60 2.89 -0.60
C PRO A 146 -7.12 2.83 -0.18
N GLN A 147 -6.29 2.29 -1.05
CA GLN A 147 -4.84 2.25 -0.93
C GLN A 147 -4.21 2.82 -2.20
N VAL A 148 -3.15 3.60 -2.06
CA VAL A 148 -2.36 4.13 -3.18
C VAL A 148 -0.88 3.89 -2.93
N LEU A 149 -0.17 3.40 -3.95
CA LEU A 149 1.27 3.14 -3.93
C LEU A 149 1.93 3.72 -5.18
N TRP A 150 3.15 4.23 -5.05
CA TRP A 150 4.00 4.63 -6.17
C TRP A 150 5.16 3.65 -6.29
N ASP A 151 5.30 2.99 -7.44
CA ASP A 151 6.47 2.17 -7.74
C ASP A 151 7.43 2.93 -8.68
N PRO A 152 8.63 3.30 -8.20
CA PRO A 152 9.62 4.00 -9.02
C PRO A 152 10.23 3.13 -10.14
N SER A 153 10.16 1.80 -10.02
CA SER A 153 10.73 0.85 -10.98
C SER A 153 9.87 0.76 -12.23
N THR A 154 8.55 0.61 -12.08
CA THR A 154 7.61 0.62 -13.21
C THR A 154 7.17 2.04 -13.58
N LYS A 155 7.42 3.02 -12.72
CA LYS A 155 7.01 4.41 -12.86
C LYS A 155 5.49 4.56 -12.95
N ARG A 156 4.77 3.85 -12.08
CA ARG A 156 3.31 3.81 -12.05
C ARG A 156 2.78 4.02 -10.65
N PHE A 157 1.60 4.59 -10.58
CA PHE A 157 0.75 4.51 -9.40
C PHE A 157 -0.05 3.22 -9.47
N TYR A 158 -0.16 2.54 -8.34
CA TYR A 158 -1.05 1.41 -8.10
C TYR A 158 -2.10 1.81 -7.10
N THR A 159 -3.35 1.43 -7.33
CA THR A 159 -4.45 1.68 -6.40
C THR A 159 -5.19 0.38 -6.12
N SER A 160 -5.73 0.26 -4.91
CA SER A 160 -6.65 -0.80 -4.52
C SER A 160 -7.78 -0.18 -3.74
N VAL A 161 -9.00 -0.65 -3.98
CA VAL A 161 -10.18 -0.29 -3.19
C VAL A 161 -10.87 -1.60 -2.84
N LEU A 162 -11.23 -1.77 -1.57
CA LEU A 162 -12.01 -2.93 -1.14
C LEU A 162 -13.41 -2.80 -1.73
N ASN A 163 -13.87 -3.86 -2.40
CA ASN A 163 -15.27 -4.05 -2.70
C ASN A 163 -15.82 -4.96 -1.60
N ALA A 164 -16.63 -4.37 -0.73
CA ALA A 164 -17.21 -5.02 0.45
C ALA A 164 -18.65 -5.50 0.20
N ASP A 165 -19.08 -5.70 -1.04
CA ASP A 165 -20.46 -6.10 -1.37
C ASP A 165 -20.93 -7.38 -0.66
N VAL A 166 -20.00 -8.26 -0.25
CA VAL A 166 -20.25 -9.44 0.58
C VAL A 166 -20.94 -9.10 1.91
N VAL A 167 -20.78 -7.88 2.42
CA VAL A 167 -21.43 -7.43 3.67
C VAL A 167 -22.87 -6.93 3.46
N ASP A 168 -23.28 -6.64 2.22
CA ASP A 168 -24.60 -6.07 1.92
C ASP A 168 -25.72 -7.12 1.90
N GLY A 169 -25.39 -8.40 2.09
CA GLY A 169 -26.36 -9.50 2.16
C GLY A 169 -27.06 -9.81 0.82
N GLY A 170 -26.56 -9.26 -0.30
CA GLY A 170 -27.05 -9.49 -1.67
C GLY A 170 -26.28 -10.58 -2.43
N SER A 171 -26.40 -10.58 -3.76
CA SER A 171 -25.52 -11.37 -4.64
C SER A 171 -24.20 -10.64 -4.77
N THR A 172 -23.10 -11.29 -4.40
CA THR A 172 -21.74 -10.79 -4.64
C THR A 172 -21.46 -10.76 -6.14
N ASP A 173 -20.76 -9.73 -6.62
CA ASP A 173 -20.26 -9.66 -8.00
C ASP A 173 -19.01 -10.53 -8.22
N GLY A 174 -18.46 -11.10 -7.14
CA GLY A 174 -17.27 -11.92 -7.16
C GLY A 174 -15.99 -11.07 -7.20
N VAL A 175 -16.04 -9.81 -6.82
CA VAL A 175 -14.91 -8.88 -6.83
C VAL A 175 -14.58 -8.50 -5.40
N ASP A 176 -13.39 -8.89 -4.94
CA ASP A 176 -12.92 -8.53 -3.60
C ASP A 176 -12.17 -7.18 -3.61
N TYR A 177 -11.48 -6.84 -4.72
CA TYR A 177 -10.80 -5.54 -4.84
C TYR A 177 -10.92 -4.92 -6.24
N GLU A 178 -11.13 -3.62 -6.26
CA GLU A 178 -10.95 -2.79 -7.44
C GLU A 178 -9.50 -2.30 -7.52
N PHE A 179 -8.74 -2.88 -8.44
CA PHE A 179 -7.34 -2.54 -8.63
C PHE A 179 -7.14 -1.70 -9.89
N ALA A 180 -6.34 -0.65 -9.81
CA ALA A 180 -5.95 0.12 -10.99
C ALA A 180 -4.47 0.45 -11.01
N PHE A 181 -3.96 0.75 -12.20
CA PHE A 181 -2.62 1.29 -12.36
C PHE A 181 -2.57 2.43 -13.38
N SER A 182 -1.72 3.42 -13.12
CA SER A 182 -1.51 4.51 -14.06
C SER A 182 -0.71 4.04 -15.28
N ARG A 183 -1.11 4.47 -16.47
CA ARG A 183 -0.46 4.10 -17.73
C ARG A 183 0.91 4.79 -17.91
N THR A 184 1.12 5.91 -17.23
CA THR A 184 2.36 6.68 -17.21
C THR A 184 2.70 7.13 -15.79
N SER A 185 3.88 7.73 -15.62
CA SER A 185 4.30 8.40 -14.38
C SER A 185 3.62 9.73 -14.12
N SER A 186 2.82 10.23 -15.08
CA SER A 186 2.29 11.59 -15.06
C SER A 186 0.87 11.65 -15.60
N PRO A 187 -0.08 10.83 -15.11
CA PRO A 187 -1.47 10.89 -15.52
C PRO A 187 -2.03 12.31 -15.34
N THR A 188 -2.94 12.73 -16.20
CA THR A 188 -3.59 14.05 -16.12
C THR A 188 -5.10 13.99 -15.90
N SER A 189 -5.68 12.78 -15.91
CA SER A 189 -7.10 12.55 -15.67
C SER A 189 -7.32 11.14 -15.10
N THR A 190 -8.58 10.83 -14.76
CA THR A 190 -9.06 9.52 -14.31
C THR A 190 -9.53 8.61 -15.46
N ALA A 191 -9.35 9.02 -16.73
CA ALA A 191 -9.84 8.27 -17.88
C ALA A 191 -9.05 6.97 -18.14
N ASP A 192 -9.67 5.99 -18.82
CA ASP A 192 -9.04 4.70 -19.19
C ASP A 192 -7.86 4.82 -20.17
N THR A 193 -7.71 5.98 -20.80
CA THR A 193 -6.51 6.32 -21.59
C THR A 193 -5.31 6.64 -20.69
N GLN A 194 -5.54 6.92 -19.41
CA GLN A 194 -4.54 7.22 -18.38
C GLN A 194 -4.43 6.11 -17.32
N TRP A 195 -5.45 5.28 -17.16
CA TRP A 195 -5.52 4.20 -16.16
C TRP A 195 -5.97 2.88 -16.76
N CYS A 196 -5.57 1.79 -16.12
CA CYS A 196 -6.01 0.43 -16.43
C CYS A 196 -6.60 -0.20 -15.18
N HIS A 197 -7.81 -0.76 -15.30
CA HIS A 197 -8.60 -1.26 -14.17
C HIS A 197 -8.76 -2.79 -14.22
N TYR A 198 -8.81 -3.41 -13.05
CA TYR A 198 -9.07 -4.82 -12.85
C TYR A 198 -9.97 -5.03 -11.64
N HIS A 199 -10.98 -5.87 -11.82
CA HIS A 199 -11.72 -6.50 -10.75
C HIS A 199 -10.96 -7.73 -10.27
N LEU A 200 -10.53 -7.75 -9.01
CA LEU A 200 -9.75 -8.83 -8.43
C LEU A 200 -10.63 -9.74 -7.59
N ASN A 201 -10.71 -11.00 -8.01
CA ASN A 201 -11.25 -12.09 -7.20
C ASN A 201 -10.10 -12.91 -6.60
N PHE A 202 -9.98 -12.87 -5.27
CA PHE A 202 -9.22 -13.78 -4.42
C PHE A 202 -10.10 -14.85 -3.74
N GLY A 203 -11.42 -14.71 -3.84
CA GLY A 203 -12.40 -15.74 -3.51
C GLY A 203 -12.95 -15.61 -2.09
N TYR A 204 -12.88 -14.43 -1.49
CA TYR A 204 -13.40 -14.21 -0.15
C TYR A 204 -14.93 -14.23 -0.17
N ASP A 205 -15.56 -13.64 -1.19
CA ASP A 205 -17.01 -13.69 -1.43
C ASP A 205 -17.57 -15.11 -1.39
N ALA A 206 -16.93 -16.03 -2.14
CA ALA A 206 -17.36 -17.43 -2.24
C ALA A 206 -17.29 -18.17 -0.90
N THR A 207 -16.56 -17.62 0.07
CA THR A 207 -16.41 -18.15 1.43
C THR A 207 -17.13 -17.31 2.49
N GLY A 208 -17.83 -16.23 2.11
CA GLY A 208 -18.46 -15.30 3.05
C GLY A 208 -17.44 -14.64 3.98
N LEU A 209 -16.29 -14.25 3.42
CA LEU A 209 -15.23 -13.56 4.16
C LEU A 209 -15.05 -12.15 3.60
N LEU A 210 -14.64 -11.22 4.45
CA LEU A 210 -14.31 -9.84 4.10
C LEU A 210 -12.82 -9.59 4.35
N PRO A 211 -12.03 -9.24 3.33
CA PRO A 211 -10.61 -8.93 3.49
C PRO A 211 -10.40 -7.43 3.74
N ASP A 212 -10.78 -7.03 4.96
CA ASP A 212 -10.89 -5.65 5.45
C ASP A 212 -9.53 -4.97 5.68
N TYR A 213 -9.54 -3.64 5.57
CA TYR A 213 -8.41 -2.75 5.80
C TYR A 213 -7.13 -3.16 5.05
N PRO A 214 -7.21 -3.38 3.72
CA PRO A 214 -6.06 -3.78 2.94
C PRO A 214 -4.88 -2.80 3.09
N LYS A 215 -3.68 -3.34 3.00
CA LYS A 215 -2.43 -2.60 2.78
C LYS A 215 -1.73 -3.15 1.56
N MET A 216 -1.20 -2.24 0.75
CA MET A 216 -0.43 -2.60 -0.42
C MET A 216 1.07 -2.46 -0.17
N GLY A 217 1.83 -3.36 -0.79
CA GLY A 217 3.28 -3.21 -0.97
C GLY A 217 3.68 -3.68 -2.35
N ASP A 218 4.87 -3.30 -2.81
CA ASP A 218 5.42 -3.76 -4.08
C ASP A 218 6.74 -4.50 -3.91
N THR A 219 7.03 -5.29 -4.93
CA THR A 219 8.30 -5.95 -5.16
C THR A 219 8.62 -5.80 -6.65
N LYS A 220 9.83 -6.19 -7.05
CA LYS A 220 10.21 -6.21 -8.47
C LYS A 220 9.24 -6.96 -9.39
N ASP A 221 8.52 -7.96 -8.87
CA ASP A 221 7.72 -8.89 -9.65
C ASP A 221 6.21 -8.81 -9.35
N PHE A 222 5.83 -8.34 -8.16
CA PHE A 222 4.48 -8.46 -7.64
C PHE A 222 4.07 -7.22 -6.85
N VAL A 223 2.78 -6.89 -6.92
CA VAL A 223 2.08 -6.11 -5.89
C VAL A 223 1.51 -7.10 -4.87
N LEU A 224 1.71 -6.80 -3.60
CA LEU A 224 1.26 -7.56 -2.44
C LEU A 224 0.08 -6.84 -1.81
N PHE A 225 -0.90 -7.61 -1.34
CA PHE A 225 -2.05 -7.15 -0.58
C PHE A 225 -2.03 -7.89 0.75
N GLY A 226 -2.06 -7.17 1.86
CA GLY A 226 -2.29 -7.74 3.19
C GLY A 226 -3.60 -7.21 3.74
N ALA A 227 -4.43 -8.05 4.34
CA ALA A 227 -5.72 -7.65 4.91
C ALA A 227 -6.02 -8.42 6.20
N ASN A 228 -6.90 -7.84 7.02
CA ASN A 228 -7.50 -8.52 8.16
C ASN A 228 -8.76 -9.22 7.67
N VAL A 229 -8.89 -10.53 7.86
CA VAL A 229 -9.99 -11.27 7.26
C VAL A 229 -11.06 -11.60 8.28
N PHE A 230 -12.26 -11.10 8.06
CA PHE A 230 -13.42 -11.29 8.93
C PHE A 230 -14.43 -12.24 8.28
N ASP A 231 -15.19 -12.96 9.12
CA ASP A 231 -16.45 -13.56 8.67
C ASP A 231 -17.59 -12.53 8.74
N LEU A 232 -18.75 -12.89 8.19
CA LEU A 232 -19.92 -12.00 8.19
C LEU A 232 -20.54 -11.75 9.57
N SER A 233 -20.06 -12.44 10.63
CA SER A 233 -20.43 -12.13 12.01
C SER A 233 -19.54 -11.05 12.63
N GLY A 234 -18.50 -10.60 11.90
CA GLY A 234 -17.51 -9.62 12.35
C GLY A 234 -16.38 -10.25 13.17
N ALA A 235 -16.26 -11.58 13.21
CA ALA A 235 -15.17 -12.24 13.90
C ALA A 235 -13.92 -12.32 13.00
N GLU A 236 -12.78 -11.86 13.52
CA GLU A 236 -11.51 -11.97 12.79
C GLU A 236 -11.09 -13.44 12.70
N THR A 237 -10.94 -13.92 11.47
CA THR A 237 -10.43 -15.28 11.15
C THR A 237 -8.91 -15.31 10.98
N GLY A 238 -8.27 -14.14 10.99
CA GLY A 238 -6.82 -13.91 10.98
C GLY A 238 -6.33 -13.12 9.75
N PRO A 239 -5.09 -12.59 9.80
CA PRO A 239 -4.53 -11.81 8.70
C PRO A 239 -4.18 -12.72 7.51
N ARG A 240 -4.34 -12.19 6.28
CA ARG A 240 -3.98 -12.89 5.05
C ARG A 240 -3.21 -12.00 4.09
N SER A 241 -2.29 -12.60 3.36
CA SER A 241 -1.54 -11.96 2.28
C SER A 241 -1.84 -12.60 0.94
N SER A 242 -2.21 -11.80 -0.06
CA SER A 242 -2.32 -12.20 -1.46
C SER A 242 -1.35 -11.38 -2.32
N TRP A 243 -1.10 -11.82 -3.56
CA TRP A 243 -0.19 -11.13 -4.46
C TRP A 243 -0.63 -11.26 -5.92
N ARG A 244 -0.29 -10.26 -6.72
CA ARG A 244 -0.56 -10.22 -8.15
C ARG A 244 0.65 -9.68 -8.91
N ARG A 245 0.98 -10.29 -10.05
CA ARG A 245 1.93 -9.69 -10.99
C ARG A 245 1.23 -8.53 -11.71
N PRO A 246 1.74 -7.30 -11.66
CA PRO A 246 1.25 -6.23 -12.51
C PRO A 246 1.41 -6.66 -13.96
N GLN A 247 0.33 -6.71 -14.74
CA GLN A 247 0.49 -6.78 -16.18
C GLN A 247 0.98 -5.41 -16.62
N VAL A 248 2.26 -5.30 -16.95
CA VAL A 248 2.75 -4.14 -17.68
C VAL A 248 2.04 -4.21 -19.03
N ALA A 249 1.06 -3.33 -19.26
CA ALA A 249 0.50 -3.14 -20.59
C ALA A 249 1.68 -2.72 -21.49
N SER A 250 2.30 -3.69 -22.15
CA SER A 250 3.25 -3.42 -23.21
C SER A 250 2.44 -2.72 -24.28
N THR A 251 2.78 -1.46 -24.54
CA THR A 251 2.45 -0.80 -25.80
C THR A 251 2.72 -1.79 -26.95
N ALA A 252 1.65 -2.25 -27.57
CA ALA A 252 1.50 -2.95 -28.85
C ALA A 252 2.63 -3.86 -29.39
N THR A 253 2.17 -4.98 -29.96
CA THR A 253 2.83 -5.90 -30.90
C THR A 253 3.86 -6.90 -30.34
N SER A 254 3.35 -8.08 -29.97
CA SER A 254 3.88 -9.35 -30.48
C SER A 254 2.82 -10.45 -30.33
N ALA A 255 1.92 -10.49 -31.30
CA ALA A 255 1.38 -11.76 -31.75
C ALA A 255 2.53 -12.49 -32.48
N ALA A 256 3.31 -13.29 -31.75
CA ALA A 256 4.29 -14.17 -32.36
C ALA A 256 4.49 -15.41 -31.49
N ARG A 257 3.81 -16.48 -31.92
CA ARG A 257 4.20 -17.89 -31.82
C ARG A 257 4.96 -18.30 -30.55
N ASP A 258 4.26 -19.03 -29.69
CA ASP A 258 4.90 -20.21 -29.10
C ASP A 258 4.12 -21.46 -29.54
N ARG A 259 4.43 -21.91 -30.75
CA ARG A 259 4.19 -23.29 -31.20
C ARG A 259 5.54 -23.97 -31.25
N ARG A 260 5.82 -24.88 -30.32
CA ARG A 260 6.50 -26.16 -30.61
C ARG A 260 6.47 -27.11 -29.40
N PRO A 261 6.73 -28.42 -29.60
CA PRO A 261 5.68 -29.42 -29.51
C PRO A 261 5.86 -30.39 -28.32
N SER A 262 4.78 -31.12 -28.03
CA SER A 262 4.81 -32.32 -27.20
C SER A 262 5.86 -33.31 -27.73
N ALA A 263 6.84 -33.63 -26.90
CA ALA A 263 7.71 -34.78 -27.07
C ALA A 263 7.54 -35.67 -25.82
N GLY A 264 6.97 -36.86 -26.07
CA GLY A 264 6.85 -37.91 -25.07
C GLY A 264 8.20 -38.49 -24.67
N GLY A 265 8.29 -38.91 -23.41
CA GLY A 265 9.43 -39.62 -22.86
C GLY A 265 9.12 -40.04 -21.42
N ALA A 266 8.49 -41.20 -21.27
CA ALA A 266 8.21 -41.81 -19.98
C ALA A 266 9.51 -42.25 -19.30
N THR A 267 9.77 -41.77 -18.09
CA THR A 267 10.63 -42.44 -17.09
C THR A 267 10.05 -42.19 -15.70
N THR A 268 9.77 -43.27 -15.00
CA THR A 268 9.09 -43.35 -13.71
C THR A 268 10.01 -42.94 -12.55
N ARG A 269 9.62 -41.92 -11.79
CA ARG A 269 10.22 -41.55 -10.49
C ARG A 269 9.10 -41.37 -9.46
N PRO A 270 9.22 -41.88 -8.22
CA PRO A 270 8.11 -41.93 -7.27
C PRO A 270 7.65 -40.52 -6.85
N PRO A 271 6.35 -40.34 -6.54
CA PRO A 271 5.76 -39.02 -6.37
C PRO A 271 6.22 -38.35 -5.06
N ARG A 272 6.74 -37.13 -5.20
CA ARG A 272 6.94 -36.17 -4.10
C ARG A 272 5.58 -35.59 -3.71
N PRO A 273 5.26 -35.37 -2.43
CA PRO A 273 3.95 -34.90 -2.00
C PRO A 273 3.58 -33.58 -2.70
N THR A 274 2.44 -33.60 -3.40
CA THR A 274 1.88 -32.49 -4.14
C THR A 274 1.33 -31.44 -3.17
N ARG A 275 2.10 -30.37 -2.94
CA ARG A 275 1.51 -29.12 -2.45
C ARG A 275 0.55 -28.64 -3.54
N SER A 276 -0.75 -28.70 -3.27
CA SER A 276 -1.82 -28.18 -4.11
C SER A 276 -1.48 -26.75 -4.55
N ARG A 277 -0.92 -26.60 -5.75
CA ARG A 277 -0.89 -25.35 -6.48
C ARG A 277 -2.20 -25.31 -7.22
N ARG A 278 -3.23 -24.73 -6.60
CA ARG A 278 -4.46 -24.39 -7.28
C ARG A 278 -4.07 -23.44 -8.42
N SER A 279 -4.27 -23.87 -9.66
CA SER A 279 -4.09 -23.04 -10.84
C SER A 279 -5.03 -21.85 -10.71
N THR A 280 -4.48 -20.65 -10.58
CA THR A 280 -5.24 -19.41 -10.74
C THR A 280 -5.92 -19.41 -12.11
N PRO A 281 -7.20 -19.02 -12.20
CA PRO A 281 -7.87 -18.78 -13.48
C PRO A 281 -7.04 -17.85 -14.37
N PRO A 282 -7.19 -17.90 -15.71
CA PRO A 282 -6.58 -16.89 -16.58
C PRO A 282 -6.99 -15.49 -16.09
N PRO A 283 -6.05 -14.52 -16.05
CA PRO A 283 -6.33 -13.23 -15.44
C PRO A 283 -7.45 -12.52 -16.19
N PRO A 284 -8.37 -11.84 -15.50
CA PRO A 284 -9.33 -10.96 -16.15
C PRO A 284 -8.57 -9.95 -17.02
N LYS A 285 -9.12 -9.62 -18.20
CA LYS A 285 -8.51 -8.61 -19.07
C LYS A 285 -8.64 -7.25 -18.39
N ALA A 286 -7.55 -6.50 -18.36
CA ALA A 286 -7.55 -5.10 -17.96
C ALA A 286 -8.57 -4.32 -18.79
N ARG A 287 -9.37 -3.49 -18.14
CA ARG A 287 -10.12 -2.43 -18.83
C ARG A 287 -9.17 -1.24 -19.00
N CYS A 288 -8.72 -1.03 -20.23
CA CYS A 288 -7.92 0.12 -20.64
C CYS A 288 -8.49 0.66 -21.96
N GLY A 289 -8.36 1.96 -22.20
CA GLY A 289 -8.71 2.60 -23.48
C GLY A 289 -7.71 2.34 -24.61
#